data_AF-A0AAE2EH20-F1
#
_entry.id   AF-A0AAE2EH20-F1
#
_cell.length_a   1.000
_cell.length_b   1.000
_cell.length_c   1.000
_cell.angle_alpha   90.00
_cell.angle_beta   90.00
_cell.angle_gamma   90.00
#
_symmetry.space_group_name_H-M   'P 1'
#
loop_
_entity.id
_entity.type
_entity.pdbx_description
1 polymer ?
#
loop_
_entity_poly.entity_id
_entity_poly.type
_entity_poly.pdbx_seq_one_letter_code
_entity_poly.pdbx_strand_id
1 'polypeptide(L)'
;MESNVLTLVLKNDWVTFPLDHTYNGKYTLGQFHLTDTFIVEYMKLIHGIEIPDSWIISCFTNISNLDTRKVMYMEGCDMLTKKTINEIRNVVKLPSEDVKIYRNDKKIVKIKFMEYNNELKN
;
A
#
# COMPACT_ATOMS: atom_id res chain seq x y z
N MET A 1 20.01 -6.43 -13.63
CA MET A 1 18.62 -6.89 -13.65
C MET A 1 18.25 -7.17 -12.21
N GLU A 2 17.74 -6.18 -11.50
CA GLU A 2 17.34 -6.37 -10.09
C GLU A 2 16.22 -7.41 -10.06
N SER A 3 16.37 -8.39 -9.19
CA SER A 3 15.40 -9.46 -9.07
C SER A 3 14.09 -8.83 -8.58
N ASN A 4 13.01 -8.94 -9.37
CA ASN A 4 11.65 -8.57 -8.97
C ASN A 4 11.09 -9.55 -7.92
N VAL A 5 11.89 -9.89 -6.91
CA VAL A 5 11.53 -10.85 -5.87
C VAL A 5 10.69 -10.11 -4.85
N LEU A 6 9.40 -10.43 -4.85
CA LEU A 6 8.47 -9.98 -3.82
C LEU A 6 8.84 -10.65 -2.50
N THR A 7 9.23 -9.84 -1.52
CA THR A 7 9.50 -10.27 -0.15
C THR A 7 8.26 -10.03 0.72
N LEU A 8 7.88 -10.99 1.56
CA LEU A 8 6.80 -10.80 2.53
C LEU A 8 7.23 -9.79 3.60
N VAL A 9 6.37 -8.84 3.96
CA VAL A 9 6.58 -7.93 5.09
C VAL A 9 6.21 -8.65 6.37
N LEU A 10 7.17 -8.77 7.29
CA LEU A 10 6.96 -9.32 8.61
C LEU A 10 6.69 -8.20 9.64
N LYS A 11 6.14 -8.62 10.79
CA LYS A 11 5.90 -7.75 11.93
C LYS A 11 7.20 -7.03 12.33
N ASN A 12 7.14 -5.70 12.45
CA ASN A 12 8.26 -4.82 12.80
C ASN A 12 9.38 -4.69 11.76
N ASP A 13 9.23 -5.21 10.54
CA ASP A 13 10.22 -5.01 9.46
C ASP A 13 10.43 -3.54 9.07
N TRP A 14 9.46 -2.69 9.38
CA TRP A 14 9.54 -1.25 9.15
C TRP A 14 10.62 -0.58 10.00
N VAL A 15 11.00 -1.20 11.13
CA VAL A 15 12.05 -0.71 12.02
C VAL A 15 13.40 -1.11 11.43
N THR A 16 14.22 -0.17 10.98
CA THR A 16 15.65 -0.45 10.75
C THR A 16 16.55 0.62 11.32
N PHE A 17 17.53 0.13 12.07
CA PHE A 17 18.76 0.82 12.42
C PHE A 17 19.52 1.28 11.16
N PRO A 18 20.22 2.42 11.20
CA PRO A 18 20.46 3.24 12.38
C PRO A 18 19.48 4.43 12.46
N LEU A 19 19.25 4.91 13.69
CA LEU A 19 18.23 5.90 14.12
C LEU A 19 18.31 7.28 13.43
N ASP A 20 19.35 7.49 12.63
CA ASP A 20 19.74 8.72 11.96
C ASP A 20 19.00 8.98 10.64
N HIS A 21 18.24 8.00 10.12
CA HIS A 21 17.40 8.21 8.94
C HIS A 21 15.96 8.55 9.35
N THR A 22 15.66 9.86 9.39
CA THR A 22 14.28 10.35 9.51
C THR A 22 13.59 10.24 8.15
N TYR A 23 12.83 9.16 7.96
CA TYR A 23 12.00 8.99 6.77
C TYR A 23 10.72 9.84 6.87
N ASN A 24 10.84 11.13 6.58
CA ASN A 24 9.76 12.13 6.68
C ASN A 24 9.05 12.37 5.34
N GLY A 25 8.22 11.42 4.90
CA GLY A 25 7.40 11.53 3.69
C GLY A 25 5.95 11.14 3.91
N LYS A 26 5.04 11.73 3.11
CA LYS A 26 3.60 11.44 3.17
C LYS A 26 3.29 9.94 3.11
N TYR A 27 4.08 9.20 2.35
CA TYR A 27 3.95 7.75 2.14
C TYR A 27 5.14 6.94 2.63
N THR A 28 5.91 7.45 3.58
CA THR A 28 6.99 6.68 4.20
C THR A 28 6.54 6.03 5.51
N LEU A 29 7.16 4.89 5.81
CA LEU A 29 7.00 4.12 7.04
C LEU A 29 8.34 3.46 7.41
N GLY A 30 9.11 4.09 8.32
CA GLY A 30 10.48 3.66 8.56
C GLY A 30 11.24 3.58 7.24
N GLN A 31 11.95 2.48 6.98
CA GLN A 31 12.64 2.30 5.70
C GLN A 31 11.72 2.13 4.48
N PHE A 32 10.43 1.91 4.68
CA PHE A 32 9.52 1.61 3.58
C PHE A 32 8.87 2.84 2.95
N HIS A 33 8.58 2.71 1.66
CA HIS A 33 7.77 3.63 0.89
C HIS A 33 6.51 2.91 0.39
N LEU A 34 5.33 3.44 0.73
CA LEU A 34 4.06 2.96 0.21
C LEU A 34 3.92 3.44 -1.23
N THR A 35 3.80 2.51 -2.17
CA THR A 35 3.57 2.87 -3.57
C THR A 35 2.11 3.24 -3.82
N ASP A 36 1.87 4.05 -4.85
CA ASP A 36 0.51 4.42 -5.24
C ASP A 36 -0.34 3.18 -5.57
N THR A 37 0.25 2.20 -6.25
CA THR A 37 -0.38 0.90 -6.53
C THR A 37 -0.82 0.20 -5.25
N PHE A 38 0.05 0.14 -4.24
CA PHE A 38 -0.31 -0.46 -2.95
C PHE A 38 -1.44 0.31 -2.24
N ILE A 39 -1.41 1.65 -2.29
CA ILE A 39 -2.47 2.48 -1.69
C ILE A 39 -3.81 2.23 -2.38
N VAL A 40 -3.83 2.16 -3.72
CA VAL A 40 -5.03 1.84 -4.51
C VAL A 40 -5.55 0.44 -4.16
N GLU A 41 -4.67 -0.57 -4.12
CA GLU A 41 -5.05 -1.93 -3.72
C GLU A 41 -5.59 -1.98 -2.28
N TYR A 42 -4.97 -1.27 -1.34
CA TYR A 42 -5.42 -1.19 0.05
C TYR A 42 -6.82 -0.59 0.14
N MET A 43 -7.05 0.56 -0.50
CA MET A 43 -8.35 1.24 -0.47
C MET A 43 -9.45 0.36 -1.07
N LYS A 44 -9.13 -0.38 -2.14
CA LYS A 44 -10.05 -1.35 -2.74
C LYS A 44 -10.33 -2.53 -1.79
N LEU A 45 -9.29 -3.16 -1.26
CA LEU A 45 -9.44 -4.41 -0.49
C LEU A 45 -9.97 -4.20 0.93
N ILE A 46 -9.51 -3.16 1.63
CA ILE A 46 -9.82 -2.91 3.04
C ILE A 46 -11.01 -1.99 3.21
N HIS A 47 -11.14 -0.95 2.37
CA HIS A 47 -12.25 0.02 2.46
C HIS A 47 -13.36 -0.21 1.43
N GLY A 48 -13.19 -1.13 0.46
CA GLY A 48 -14.16 -1.32 -0.63
C GLY A 48 -14.25 -0.12 -1.58
N ILE A 49 -13.24 0.76 -1.58
CA ILE A 49 -13.21 1.97 -2.39
C ILE A 49 -12.38 1.70 -3.63
N GLU A 50 -13.06 1.55 -4.77
CA GLU A 50 -12.43 1.44 -6.09
C GLU A 50 -12.72 2.68 -6.91
N ILE A 51 -11.66 3.37 -7.37
CA ILE A 51 -11.78 4.53 -8.26
C ILE A 51 -11.76 4.03 -9.71
N PRO A 52 -12.86 4.17 -10.46
CA PRO A 52 -12.89 3.79 -11.87
C PRO A 52 -11.98 4.68 -12.70
N ASP A 53 -11.34 4.11 -13.72
CA ASP A 53 -10.47 4.87 -14.63
C ASP A 53 -11.23 5.99 -15.35
N SER A 54 -12.54 5.80 -15.59
CA SER A 54 -13.42 6.80 -16.19
C SER A 54 -13.59 8.07 -15.34
N TRP A 55 -13.42 8.01 -14.02
CA TRP A 55 -13.52 9.19 -13.15
C TRP A 55 -12.26 10.07 -13.23
N ILE A 56 -11.13 9.48 -13.58
CA ILE A 56 -9.82 10.14 -13.58
C ILE A 56 -9.25 10.37 -14.98
N ILE A 57 -9.96 9.93 -16.03
CA ILE A 57 -9.45 10.00 -17.41
C ILE A 57 -9.21 11.43 -17.87
N SER A 58 -10.05 12.37 -17.43
CA SER A 58 -9.94 13.80 -17.72
C SER A 58 -9.19 14.60 -16.65
N CYS A 59 -8.80 13.96 -15.55
CA CYS A 59 -8.10 14.58 -14.43
C CYS A 59 -6.61 14.22 -14.47
N PHE A 60 -5.74 15.16 -14.03
CA PHE A 60 -4.30 14.91 -13.90
C PHE A 60 -3.66 14.33 -15.18
N THR A 61 -4.09 14.82 -16.35
CA THR A 61 -3.75 14.27 -17.68
C THR A 61 -2.24 14.33 -17.98
N ASN A 62 -1.51 15.18 -17.27
CA ASN A 62 -0.05 15.30 -17.32
C ASN A 62 0.70 14.14 -16.64
N ILE A 63 0.02 13.24 -15.93
CA ILE A 63 0.63 12.10 -15.21
C ILE A 63 0.30 10.83 -15.97
N SER A 64 1.26 10.03 -16.40
CA SER A 64 0.95 8.80 -17.16
C SER A 64 0.45 7.64 -16.30
N ASN A 65 0.91 7.53 -15.05
CA ASN A 65 0.56 6.43 -14.15
C ASN A 65 -0.86 6.59 -13.60
N LEU A 66 -1.74 5.61 -13.88
CA LEU A 66 -3.13 5.62 -13.44
C LEU A 66 -3.29 5.53 -11.92
N ASP A 67 -2.49 4.73 -11.23
CA ASP A 67 -2.57 4.59 -9.77
C ASP A 67 -2.17 5.90 -9.08
N THR A 68 -1.16 6.61 -9.59
CA THR A 68 -0.82 7.96 -9.12
C THR A 68 -2.00 8.92 -9.29
N ARG A 69 -2.69 8.89 -10.44
CA ARG A 69 -3.90 9.71 -10.63
C ARG A 69 -5.02 9.32 -9.67
N LYS A 70 -5.23 8.03 -9.39
CA LYS A 70 -6.21 7.54 -8.41
C LYS A 70 -5.90 8.05 -7.02
N VAL A 71 -4.63 7.98 -6.62
CA VAL A 71 -4.16 8.52 -5.34
C VAL A 71 -4.43 10.01 -5.23
N MET A 72 -4.06 10.80 -6.24
CA MET A 72 -4.33 12.25 -6.25
C MET A 72 -5.82 12.57 -6.21
N TYR A 73 -6.64 11.79 -6.92
CA TYR A 73 -8.10 11.92 -6.84
C TYR A 73 -8.61 11.62 -5.43
N MET A 74 -8.19 10.51 -4.82
CA MET A 74 -8.57 10.15 -3.45
C MET A 74 -8.11 11.18 -2.42
N GLU A 75 -6.96 11.83 -2.63
CA GLU A 75 -6.53 12.96 -1.79
C GLU A 75 -7.42 14.18 -1.95
N GLY A 76 -7.74 14.57 -3.19
CA GLY A 76 -8.60 15.72 -3.49
C GLY A 76 -10.04 15.53 -3.03
N CYS A 77 -10.48 14.28 -2.85
CA CYS A 77 -11.80 13.92 -2.32
C CYS A 77 -11.78 13.54 -0.82
N ASP A 78 -10.71 13.86 -0.09
CA ASP A 78 -10.56 13.56 1.35
C ASP A 78 -10.71 12.07 1.73
N MET A 79 -10.48 11.15 0.80
CA MET A 79 -10.49 9.70 1.05
C MET A 79 -9.17 9.24 1.68
N LEU A 80 -8.05 9.87 1.32
CA LEU A 80 -6.70 9.60 1.86
C LEU A 80 -6.27 10.63 2.92
N THR A 81 -7.11 10.82 3.94
CA THR A 81 -6.79 11.69 5.07
C THR A 81 -5.54 11.21 5.84
N LYS A 82 -4.97 12.09 6.68
CA LYS A 82 -3.88 11.72 7.61
C LYS A 82 -4.25 10.49 8.47
N LYS A 83 -5.53 10.35 8.85
CA LYS A 83 -6.03 9.20 9.60
C LYS A 83 -5.93 7.92 8.75
N THR A 84 -6.45 7.94 7.53
CA THR A 84 -6.39 6.81 6.59
C THR A 84 -4.94 6.39 6.32
N ILE A 85 -4.03 7.34 6.06
CA ILE A 85 -2.62 7.02 5.83
C ILE A 85 -1.97 6.38 7.08
N ASN A 86 -2.32 6.85 8.28
CA ASN A 86 -1.83 6.23 9.51
C ASN A 86 -2.37 4.81 9.72
N GLU A 87 -3.60 4.54 9.30
CA GLU A 87 -4.18 3.21 9.29
C GLU A 87 -3.40 2.27 8.36
N ILE A 88 -3.17 2.69 7.10
CA ILE A 88 -2.35 1.96 6.12
C ILE A 88 -0.99 1.63 6.72
N ARG A 89 -0.33 2.63 7.34
CA ARG A 89 0.96 2.42 8.01
C ARG A 89 0.86 1.37 9.10
N ASN A 90 -0.17 1.41 9.95
CA ASN A 90 -0.31 0.45 11.05
C ASN A 90 -0.49 -0.98 10.53
N VAL A 91 -1.23 -1.16 9.44
CA VAL A 91 -1.38 -2.47 8.77
C VAL A 91 -0.03 -2.98 8.22
N VAL A 92 0.80 -2.11 7.66
CA VAL A 92 2.16 -2.50 7.24
C VAL A 92 3.09 -2.77 8.43
N LYS A 93 2.95 -2.03 9.54
CA LYS A 93 3.77 -2.25 10.75
C LYS A 93 3.49 -3.60 11.39
N LEU A 94 2.22 -3.95 11.45
CA LEU A 94 1.66 -5.10 12.14
C LEU A 94 0.64 -5.79 11.22
N PRO A 95 1.08 -6.48 10.15
CA PRO A 95 0.17 -7.20 9.27
C PRO A 95 -0.59 -8.26 10.09
N SER A 96 -1.91 -8.36 9.88
CA SER A 96 -2.72 -9.41 10.50
C SER A 96 -2.44 -10.76 9.84
N GLU A 97 -2.83 -11.85 10.50
CA GLU A 97 -2.66 -13.20 9.94
C GLU A 97 -3.45 -13.40 8.65
N ASP A 98 -4.58 -12.70 8.51
CA ASP A 98 -5.47 -12.76 7.34
C ASP A 98 -4.96 -11.96 6.15
N VAL A 99 -3.86 -11.20 6.29
CA VAL A 99 -3.39 -10.29 5.27
C VAL A 99 -1.89 -10.50 5.02
N LYS A 100 -1.54 -10.71 3.75
CA LYS A 100 -0.15 -10.73 3.29
C LYS A 100 0.19 -9.45 2.56
N ILE A 101 1.25 -8.78 3.00
CA ILE A 101 1.79 -7.57 2.39
C ILE A 101 3.16 -7.90 1.80
N TYR A 102 3.42 -7.45 0.57
CA TYR A 102 4.68 -7.69 -0.11
C TYR A 102 5.40 -6.40 -0.45
N ARG A 103 6.73 -6.50 -0.41
CA ARG A 103 7.64 -5.43 -0.79
C ARG A 103 8.58 -5.87 -1.90
N ASN A 104 8.97 -4.91 -2.73
CA ASN A 104 10.13 -5.01 -3.61
C ASN A 104 11.18 -4.02 -3.09
N ASP A 105 12.27 -4.56 -2.54
CA ASP A 105 13.24 -3.80 -1.74
C ASP A 105 12.53 -2.97 -0.64
N LYS A 106 12.64 -1.64 -0.66
CA LYS A 106 12.01 -0.72 0.29
C LYS A 106 10.61 -0.27 -0.11
N LYS A 107 10.08 -0.73 -1.25
CA LYS A 107 8.77 -0.31 -1.75
C LYS A 107 7.71 -1.34 -1.37
N ILE A 108 6.67 -0.92 -0.64
CA ILE A 108 5.49 -1.74 -0.41
C ILE A 108 4.63 -1.69 -1.67
N VAL A 109 4.39 -2.86 -2.27
CA VAL A 109 3.83 -2.96 -3.62
C VAL A 109 2.55 -3.76 -3.70
N LYS A 110 2.23 -4.58 -2.69
CA LYS A 110 1.07 -5.48 -2.79
C LYS A 110 0.45 -5.82 -1.45
N ILE A 111 -0.87 -5.99 -1.44
CA ILE A 111 -1.65 -6.55 -0.33
C ILE A 111 -2.59 -7.65 -0.86
N LYS A 112 -2.81 -8.69 -0.06
CA LYS A 112 -3.78 -9.76 -0.35
C LYS A 112 -4.40 -10.30 0.94
N PHE A 113 -5.66 -10.72 0.88
CA PHE A 113 -6.20 -11.61 1.90
C PHE A 113 -5.61 -13.02 1.74
N MET A 114 -5.39 -13.69 2.87
CA MET A 114 -5.18 -15.13 2.90
C MET A 114 -6.51 -15.79 2.57
N GLU A 115 -6.54 -16.58 1.50
CA GLU A 115 -7.64 -17.52 1.31
C GLU A 115 -7.53 -18.55 2.42
N TYR A 116 -8.53 -18.60 3.32
CA TYR A 116 -8.73 -19.77 4.14
C TYR A 116 -9.08 -20.91 3.19
N ASN A 117 -8.09 -21.70 2.82
CA ASN A 117 -8.34 -23.02 2.28
C ASN A 117 -9.13 -23.77 3.35
N ASN A 118 -10.45 -23.81 3.22
CA ASN A 118 -11.24 -24.89 3.76
C ASN A 118 -10.82 -26.15 3.00
N GLU A 119 -9.62 -26.66 3.30
CA GLU A 119 -9.31 -28.08 3.24
C GLU A 119 -10.12 -28.78 4.33
N LEU A 120 -11.45 -28.66 4.24
CA LEU A 120 -12.32 -29.64 4.83
C LEU A 120 -12.15 -30.90 3.98
N LYS A 121 -11.23 -31.73 4.45
CA LYS A 121 -11.29 -33.18 4.36
C LYS A 121 -12.76 -33.62 4.20
N ASN A 122 -13.07 -34.22 3.06
CA ASN A 122 -13.98 -35.36 2.93
C ASN A 122 -13.66 -36.07 1.64
#